data_AF-A0A938IJ59-F1
#
_entry.id   AF-A0A938IJ59-F1
#
_cell.length_a   1.000
_cell.length_b   1.000
_cell.length_c   1.000
_cell.angle_alpha   90.00
_cell.angle_beta   90.00
_cell.angle_gamma   90.00
#
_symmetry.space_group_name_H-M   'P 1'
#
loop_
_entity.id
_entity.type
_entity.pdbx_description
1 polymer ?
#
loop_
_entity_poly.entity_id
_entity_poly.type
_entity_poly.pdbx_seq_one_letter_code
_entity_poly.pdbx_strand_id
1 'polypeptide(L)'
;MTSGPDLGFFGVPIPVSPYFQKSEEDEAWDHERYARAPILGPITAGGPAVALDPPSDDEVVRALERAKPVQGGLPFLHEVQRSNVRIVKDKIADYVDPPRFIPLIGPAQLHHAHYKCTIYYSETTRVGWPVPYTVQDAEASEVIYVDHNHFHMVGDVDSGASAPF
;
A
#
# COMPACT_ATOMS: atom_id res chain seq x y z
N MET A 1 23.64 11.80 41.59
CA MET A 1 22.38 11.31 40.98
C MET A 1 21.60 12.54 40.56
N THR A 2 21.71 12.93 39.30
CA THR A 2 21.08 14.16 38.80
C THR A 2 19.64 13.83 38.47
N SER A 3 18.71 14.22 39.33
CA SER A 3 17.28 14.21 39.04
C SER A 3 17.05 15.15 37.85
N GLY A 4 16.69 14.58 36.69
CA GLY A 4 16.25 15.36 35.53
C GLY A 4 15.01 16.20 35.86
N PRO A 5 14.66 17.18 35.02
CA PRO A 5 13.53 18.06 35.28
C PRO A 5 12.24 17.24 35.40
N ASP A 6 11.57 17.36 36.55
CA ASP A 6 10.25 16.81 36.79
C ASP A 6 9.22 17.64 36.01
N LEU A 7 8.70 17.05 34.93
CA LEU A 7 7.73 17.69 34.05
C LEU A 7 6.30 17.69 34.63
N GLY A 8 6.08 17.11 35.81
CA GLY A 8 4.78 17.11 36.49
C GLY A 8 3.67 16.60 35.57
N PHE A 9 2.53 17.30 35.53
CA PHE A 9 1.40 16.95 34.65
C PHE A 9 1.74 16.99 33.15
N PHE A 10 2.74 17.77 32.72
CA PHE A 10 3.24 17.76 31.34
C PHE A 10 4.05 16.51 31.00
N GLY A 11 4.40 15.69 32.00
CA GLY A 11 5.00 14.36 31.80
C GLY A 11 3.98 13.25 31.53
N VAL A 12 2.67 13.53 31.71
CA VAL A 12 1.61 12.59 31.32
C VAL A 12 1.42 12.75 29.80
N PRO A 13 1.65 11.69 28.99
CA PRO A 13 1.46 11.79 27.55
C PRO A 13 0.02 12.21 27.26
N ILE A 14 -0.14 13.27 26.47
CA ILE A 14 -1.46 13.71 26.01
C ILE A 14 -2.03 12.54 25.21
N PRO A 15 -3.21 11.99 25.58
CA PRO A 15 -3.78 10.87 24.86
C PRO A 15 -4.08 11.31 23.43
N VAL A 16 -3.40 10.71 22.47
CA VAL A 16 -3.73 10.84 21.05
C VAL A 16 -5.02 10.07 20.85
N SER A 17 -5.99 10.66 20.15
CA SER A 17 -7.22 9.93 19.80
C SER A 17 -6.85 8.68 18.99
N PRO A 18 -7.49 7.52 19.24
CA PRO A 18 -7.24 6.30 18.48
C PRO A 18 -7.34 6.48 16.96
N TYR A 19 -8.15 7.45 16.50
CA TYR A 19 -8.24 7.81 15.09
C TYR A 19 -6.91 8.34 14.53
N PHE A 20 -6.28 9.30 15.22
CA PHE A 20 -5.02 9.88 14.76
C PHE A 20 -3.87 8.89 14.90
N GLN A 21 -3.81 8.15 16.00
CA GLN A 21 -2.79 7.10 16.16
C GLN A 21 -2.87 6.07 15.03
N LYS A 22 -4.07 5.59 14.71
CA LYS A 22 -4.28 4.63 13.63
C LYS A 22 -3.87 5.18 12.27
N SER A 23 -4.18 6.45 11.98
CA SER A 23 -3.80 7.09 10.72
C SER A 23 -2.28 7.05 10.51
N GLU A 24 -1.50 7.36 11.55
CA GLU A 24 -0.04 7.32 11.49
C GLU A 24 0.49 5.89 11.37
N GLU A 25 -0.12 4.92 12.07
CA GLU A 25 0.23 3.50 11.95
C GLU A 25 -0.04 2.98 10.52
N ASP A 26 -1.16 3.36 9.91
CA ASP A 26 -1.53 2.97 8.55
C ASP A 26 -0.58 3.59 7.51
N GLU A 27 -0.18 4.85 7.69
CA GLU A 27 0.81 5.50 6.82
C GLU A 27 2.19 4.84 6.93
N ALA A 28 2.65 4.56 8.15
CA ALA A 28 3.91 3.88 8.38
C ALA A 28 3.91 2.47 7.76
N TRP A 29 2.81 1.73 7.91
CA TRP A 29 2.64 0.41 7.30
C TRP A 29 2.72 0.46 5.77
N ASP A 30 2.00 1.40 5.14
CA ASP A 30 2.00 1.57 3.70
C ASP A 30 3.38 1.97 3.18
N HIS A 31 4.06 2.86 3.91
CA HIS A 31 5.41 3.31 3.55
C HIS A 31 6.44 2.17 3.61
N GLU A 32 6.39 1.34 4.64
CA GLU A 32 7.34 0.23 4.80
C GLU A 32 7.12 -0.90 3.79
N ARG A 33 5.86 -1.19 3.45
CA ARG A 33 5.51 -2.37 2.62
C ARG A 33 5.36 -2.07 1.13
N TYR A 34 4.70 -0.96 0.78
CA TYR A 34 4.20 -0.75 -0.58
C TYR A 34 4.85 0.46 -1.27
N ALA A 35 5.24 1.49 -0.52
CA ALA A 35 5.83 2.70 -1.13
C ALA A 35 7.32 2.55 -1.51
N ARG A 36 8.01 1.52 -1.01
CA ARG A 36 9.45 1.32 -1.27
C ARG A 36 9.67 0.57 -2.57
N ALA A 37 10.46 1.15 -3.47
CA ALA A 37 10.95 0.47 -4.66
C ALA A 37 12.20 -0.35 -4.31
N PRO A 38 12.17 -1.70 -4.40
CA PRO A 38 13.35 -2.51 -4.14
C PRO A 38 14.39 -2.32 -5.26
N ILE A 39 15.65 -2.44 -4.88
CA ILE A 39 16.79 -2.45 -5.81
C ILE A 39 17.24 -3.91 -5.91
N LEU A 40 17.11 -4.47 -7.10
CA LEU A 40 17.45 -5.85 -7.41
C LEU A 40 18.77 -5.92 -8.17
N GLY A 41 19.35 -7.12 -8.17
CA GLY A 41 20.50 -7.44 -9.01
C GLY A 41 20.22 -7.28 -10.51
N PRO A 42 21.28 -7.36 -11.34
CA PRO A 42 21.16 -7.23 -12.79
C PRO A 42 20.29 -8.33 -13.39
N ILE A 43 19.50 -7.95 -14.40
CA ILE A 43 18.73 -8.91 -15.20
C ILE A 43 19.72 -9.87 -15.86
N THR A 44 19.59 -11.17 -15.56
CA THR A 44 20.48 -12.20 -16.10
C THR A 44 20.33 -12.26 -17.63
N ALA A 45 21.46 -12.30 -18.35
CA ALA A 45 21.46 -12.31 -19.81
C ALA A 45 20.61 -13.48 -20.37
N GLY A 46 19.54 -13.14 -21.10
CA GLY A 46 18.64 -14.11 -21.73
C GLY A 46 17.44 -14.57 -20.89
N GLY A 47 17.32 -14.14 -19.64
CA GLY A 47 16.12 -14.36 -18.82
C GLY A 47 14.97 -13.42 -19.24
N PRO A 48 13.70 -13.85 -19.12
CA PRO A 48 12.59 -12.94 -19.33
C PRO A 48 12.63 -11.89 -18.21
N ALA A 49 12.59 -10.61 -18.58
CA ALA A 49 12.37 -9.53 -17.63
C ALA A 49 10.90 -9.57 -17.17
N VAL A 50 10.59 -10.52 -16.28
CA VAL A 50 9.27 -10.63 -15.66
C VAL A 50 9.30 -9.81 -14.40
N ALA A 51 8.30 -8.97 -14.23
CA ALA A 51 8.11 -8.23 -13.00
C ALA A 51 8.08 -9.14 -11.76
N LEU A 52 8.31 -8.53 -10.60
CA LEU A 52 8.03 -9.13 -9.30
C LEU A 52 6.59 -9.66 -9.19
N ASP A 53 6.33 -10.28 -8.04
CA ASP A 53 5.03 -10.83 -7.68
C ASP A 53 3.87 -9.85 -7.94
N PRO A 54 2.70 -10.38 -8.31
CA PRO A 54 1.50 -9.57 -8.47
C PRO A 54 1.13 -8.85 -7.15
N PRO A 55 0.35 -7.76 -7.21
CA PRO A 55 -0.05 -6.99 -6.03
C PRO A 55 -0.69 -7.90 -4.99
N SER A 56 -0.34 -7.69 -3.73
CA SER A 56 -0.88 -8.48 -2.62
C SER A 56 -2.38 -8.20 -2.44
N ASP A 57 -3.13 -9.15 -1.88
CA ASP A 57 -4.54 -8.89 -1.55
C ASP A 57 -4.68 -7.73 -0.54
N ASP A 58 -3.76 -7.62 0.43
CA ASP A 58 -3.74 -6.52 1.40
C ASP A 58 -3.53 -5.17 0.71
N GLU A 59 -2.59 -5.10 -0.24
CA GLU A 59 -2.32 -3.89 -1.01
C GLU A 59 -3.54 -3.43 -1.81
N VAL A 60 -4.21 -4.37 -2.49
CA VAL A 60 -5.43 -4.08 -3.25
C VAL A 60 -6.55 -3.61 -2.31
N VAL A 61 -6.72 -4.25 -1.15
CA VAL A 61 -7.73 -3.85 -0.16
C VAL A 61 -7.41 -2.49 0.46
N ARG A 62 -6.15 -2.17 0.72
CA ARG A 62 -5.74 -0.85 1.22
C ARG A 62 -5.92 0.24 0.18
N ALA A 63 -5.61 -0.04 -1.08
CA ALA A 63 -5.91 0.87 -2.19
C ALA A 63 -7.43 1.09 -2.32
N LEU A 64 -8.23 0.03 -2.16
CA LEU A 64 -9.70 0.13 -2.14
C LEU A 64 -10.18 0.97 -0.95
N GLU A 65 -9.59 0.78 0.22
CA GLU A 65 -9.94 1.55 1.42
C GLU A 65 -9.62 3.04 1.24
N ARG A 66 -8.49 3.36 0.59
CA ARG A 66 -8.13 4.75 0.25
C ARG A 66 -9.10 5.38 -0.75
N ALA A 67 -9.56 4.62 -1.74
CA ALA A 67 -10.48 5.11 -2.77
C ALA A 67 -11.93 5.20 -2.27
N LYS A 68 -12.38 4.20 -1.52
CA LYS A 68 -13.73 4.08 -0.98
C LYS A 68 -13.63 3.55 0.47
N PRO A 69 -13.52 4.43 1.47
CA PRO A 69 -13.33 4.02 2.84
C PRO A 69 -14.56 3.33 3.42
N VAL A 70 -14.33 2.23 4.12
CA VAL A 70 -15.32 1.50 4.93
C VAL A 70 -15.04 1.70 6.40
N GLN A 71 -13.76 1.85 6.74
CA GLN A 71 -13.31 2.14 8.08
C GLN A 71 -13.64 3.59 8.41
N GLY A 72 -14.20 3.77 9.61
CA GLY A 72 -14.68 5.06 10.07
C GLY A 72 -16.21 5.13 10.07
N GLY A 73 -16.71 6.25 10.58
CA GLY A 73 -18.12 6.40 10.91
C GLY A 73 -18.38 6.24 12.41
N LEU A 74 -19.60 6.59 12.80
CA LEU A 74 -20.06 6.50 14.17
C LEU A 74 -20.94 5.25 14.28
N PRO A 75 -20.61 4.31 15.19
CA PRO A 75 -21.43 3.13 15.42
C PRO A 75 -22.90 3.51 15.61
N PHE A 76 -23.80 2.72 15.04
CA PHE A 76 -25.25 2.94 15.04
C PHE A 76 -25.77 4.17 14.27
N LEU A 77 -24.91 5.07 13.77
CA LEU A 77 -25.35 6.21 12.94
C LEU A 77 -25.14 5.93 11.45
N HIS A 78 -23.95 5.48 11.08
CA HIS A 78 -23.60 5.14 9.71
C HIS A 78 -22.52 4.06 9.70
N GLU A 79 -22.89 2.88 9.23
CA GLU A 79 -22.00 1.73 9.13
C GLU A 79 -22.03 1.19 7.70
N VAL A 80 -20.86 1.05 7.09
CA VAL A 80 -20.68 0.40 5.80
C VAL A 80 -20.00 -0.94 6.06
N GLN A 81 -20.49 -1.99 5.41
CA GLN A 81 -19.90 -3.31 5.48
C GLN A 81 -19.69 -3.86 4.07
N ARG A 82 -18.54 -4.47 3.83
CA ARG A 82 -18.25 -5.24 2.61
C ARG A 82 -18.17 -6.71 2.93
N SER A 83 -18.79 -7.53 2.10
CA SER A 83 -18.82 -8.99 2.24
C SER A 83 -18.60 -9.68 0.90
N ASN A 84 -18.21 -10.96 0.92
CA ASN A 84 -17.98 -11.78 -0.27
C ASN A 84 -16.99 -11.16 -1.27
N VAL A 85 -15.91 -10.57 -0.77
CA VAL A 85 -14.90 -9.91 -1.61
C VAL A 85 -14.19 -10.94 -2.49
N ARG A 86 -14.16 -10.68 -3.80
CA ARG A 86 -13.41 -11.44 -4.80
C ARG A 86 -12.54 -10.49 -5.61
N ILE A 87 -11.25 -10.75 -5.64
CA ILE A 87 -10.28 -9.93 -6.35
C ILE A 87 -9.80 -10.70 -7.59
N VAL A 88 -9.82 -10.05 -8.74
CA VAL A 88 -9.24 -10.54 -10.01
C VAL A 88 -8.13 -9.59 -10.41
N LYS A 89 -6.92 -10.11 -10.65
CA LYS A 89 -5.72 -9.32 -10.95
C LYS A 89 -5.26 -9.63 -12.36
N ASP A 90 -5.25 -8.62 -13.21
CA ASP A 90 -4.84 -8.72 -14.61
C ASP A 90 -3.59 -7.86 -14.84
N LYS A 91 -2.53 -8.46 -15.40
CA LYS A 91 -1.31 -7.72 -15.77
C LYS A 91 -1.53 -7.01 -17.11
N ILE A 92 -1.50 -5.68 -17.12
CA ILE A 92 -1.73 -4.87 -18.32
C ILE A 92 -0.43 -4.66 -19.09
N ALA A 93 0.64 -4.30 -18.38
CA ALA A 93 1.92 -3.95 -19.00
C ALA A 93 3.08 -4.36 -18.09
N ASP A 94 4.16 -4.80 -18.73
CA ASP A 94 5.36 -5.30 -18.09
C ASP A 94 6.53 -4.96 -19.01
N TYR A 95 7.32 -3.94 -18.65
CA TYR A 95 8.43 -3.47 -19.48
C TYR A 95 9.55 -2.84 -18.67
N VAL A 96 10.75 -2.82 -19.26
CA VAL A 96 11.97 -2.29 -18.66
C VAL A 96 12.45 -1.08 -19.45
N ASP A 97 12.70 0.01 -18.75
CA ASP A 97 13.28 1.23 -19.32
C ASP A 97 14.75 1.03 -19.70
N PRO A 98 15.27 1.82 -20.66
CA PRO A 98 16.70 1.82 -20.96
C PRO A 98 17.54 2.21 -19.72
N PRO A 99 18.78 1.70 -19.59
CA PRO A 99 19.64 2.01 -18.45
C PRO A 99 19.87 3.51 -18.31
N ARG A 100 19.71 4.03 -17.09
CA ARG A 100 19.97 5.43 -16.76
C ARG A 100 20.71 5.54 -15.43
N PHE A 101 21.35 6.68 -15.22
CA PHE A 101 22.00 6.96 -13.94
C PHE A 101 20.97 7.48 -12.93
N ILE A 102 20.76 6.75 -11.83
CA ILE A 102 19.91 7.15 -10.72
C ILE A 102 20.79 7.63 -9.56
N PRO A 103 20.59 8.86 -9.05
CA PRO A 103 21.31 9.32 -7.87
C PRO A 103 21.15 8.35 -6.68
N LEU A 104 22.23 8.11 -5.93
CA LEU A 104 22.33 7.17 -4.79
C LEU A 104 22.31 5.66 -5.13
N ILE A 105 21.90 5.26 -6.33
CA ILE A 105 21.91 3.85 -6.77
C ILE A 105 23.05 3.58 -7.76
N GLY A 106 23.24 4.49 -8.72
CA GLY A 106 24.17 4.34 -9.83
C GLY A 106 23.47 3.95 -11.14
N PRO A 107 24.14 3.25 -12.06
CA PRO A 107 23.54 2.80 -13.32
C PRO A 107 22.49 1.72 -13.04
N ALA A 108 21.23 2.03 -13.33
CA ALA A 108 20.11 1.12 -13.12
C ALA A 108 19.05 1.24 -14.23
N GLN A 109 18.32 0.16 -14.45
CA GLN A 109 17.11 0.11 -15.24
C GLN A 109 15.90 0.14 -14.31
N LEU A 110 14.86 0.88 -14.71
CA LEU A 110 13.59 0.87 -14.01
C LEU A 110 12.68 -0.15 -14.70
N HIS A 111 12.11 -1.06 -13.91
CA HIS A 111 11.13 -2.04 -14.37
C HIS A 111 9.75 -1.60 -13.90
N HIS A 112 8.85 -1.38 -14.86
CA HIS A 112 7.47 -1.02 -14.65
C HIS A 112 6.55 -2.23 -14.84
N ALA A 113 5.68 -2.46 -13.87
CA ALA A 113 4.64 -3.48 -13.94
C ALA A 113 3.29 -2.89 -13.53
N HIS A 114 2.36 -2.85 -14.48
CA HIS A 114 1.04 -2.27 -14.31
C HIS A 114 -0.01 -3.35 -14.18
N TYR A 115 -0.76 -3.31 -13.09
CA TYR A 115 -1.83 -4.25 -12.81
C TYR A 115 -3.19 -3.55 -12.74
N LYS A 116 -4.20 -4.22 -13.30
CA LYS A 116 -5.61 -3.89 -13.10
C LYS A 116 -6.19 -4.91 -12.13
N CYS A 117 -6.67 -4.43 -11.00
CA CYS A 117 -7.33 -5.23 -9.99
C CYS A 117 -8.83 -4.91 -10.04
N THR A 118 -9.64 -5.89 -10.43
CA THR A 118 -11.11 -5.78 -10.39
C THR A 118 -11.62 -6.48 -9.14
N ILE A 119 -12.34 -5.75 -8.31
CA ILE A 119 -12.80 -6.20 -7.00
C ILE A 119 -14.32 -6.28 -7.04
N TYR A 120 -14.87 -7.46 -6.83
CA TYR A 120 -16.30 -7.71 -6.72
C TYR A 120 -16.65 -7.90 -5.25
N TYR A 121 -17.70 -7.26 -4.76
CA TYR A 121 -18.13 -7.38 -3.37
C TYR A 121 -19.61 -7.05 -3.22
N SER A 122 -20.20 -7.48 -2.10
CA SER A 122 -21.54 -7.04 -1.69
C SER A 122 -21.40 -5.98 -0.58
N GLU A 123 -21.97 -4.80 -0.81
CA GLU A 123 -21.95 -3.66 0.12
C GLU A 123 -23.29 -3.55 0.84
N THR A 124 -23.24 -3.39 2.16
CA THR A 124 -24.41 -3.09 2.98
C THR A 124 -24.13 -1.82 3.76
N THR A 125 -24.92 -0.78 3.50
CA THR A 125 -24.87 0.48 4.24
C THR A 125 -26.08 0.57 5.16
N ARG A 126 -25.82 0.64 6.47
CA ARG A 126 -26.83 0.82 7.51
C ARG A 126 -26.75 2.25 8.03
N VAL A 127 -27.82 3.00 7.84
CA VAL A 127 -27.96 4.35 8.38
C VAL A 127 -28.98 4.30 9.50
N GLY A 128 -28.58 4.70 10.70
CA GLY A 128 -29.45 4.69 11.89
C GLY A 128 -30.06 6.04 12.25
N TRP A 129 -29.62 7.14 11.64
CA TRP A 129 -30.13 8.50 11.87
C TRP A 129 -29.96 9.37 10.62
N PRO A 130 -30.87 10.33 10.31
CA PRO A 130 -32.08 10.74 11.04
C PRO A 130 -33.30 9.84 10.82
N VAL A 131 -33.35 9.11 9.70
CA VAL A 131 -34.36 8.10 9.42
C VAL A 131 -33.63 6.78 9.19
N PRO A 132 -33.91 5.72 9.95
CA PRO A 132 -33.22 4.45 9.78
C PRO A 132 -33.56 3.80 8.43
N TYR A 133 -32.55 3.41 7.67
CA TYR A 133 -32.70 2.59 6.47
C TYR A 133 -31.46 1.75 6.20
N THR A 134 -31.61 0.72 5.37
CA THR A 134 -30.52 -0.13 4.93
C THR A 134 -30.54 -0.22 3.42
N VAL A 135 -29.38 0.03 2.80
CA VAL A 135 -29.16 -0.13 1.37
C VAL A 135 -28.25 -1.33 1.18
N GLN A 136 -28.60 -2.19 0.24
CA GLN A 136 -27.79 -3.34 -0.14
C GLN A 136 -27.49 -3.26 -1.62
N ASP A 137 -26.21 -3.30 -1.94
CA ASP A 137 -25.70 -3.47 -3.30
C ASP A 137 -25.00 -4.83 -3.39
N ALA A 138 -25.66 -5.80 -4.03
CA ALA A 138 -25.18 -7.17 -4.08
C ALA A 138 -24.06 -7.38 -5.12
N GLU A 139 -23.98 -6.50 -6.12
CA GLU A 139 -23.13 -6.66 -7.31
C GLU A 139 -22.14 -5.48 -7.47
N ALA A 140 -21.77 -4.85 -6.36
CA ALA A 140 -20.80 -3.77 -6.37
C ALA A 140 -19.46 -4.26 -6.95
N SER A 141 -18.88 -3.44 -7.83
CA SER A 141 -17.57 -3.72 -8.40
C SER A 141 -16.74 -2.45 -8.51
N GLU A 142 -15.44 -2.58 -8.25
CA GLU A 142 -14.49 -1.48 -8.33
C GLU A 142 -13.24 -1.92 -9.08
N VAL A 143 -12.64 -0.99 -9.82
CA VAL A 143 -11.42 -1.24 -10.58
C VAL A 143 -10.31 -0.34 -10.05
N ILE A 144 -9.22 -0.95 -9.62
CA ILE A 144 -8.06 -0.27 -9.08
C ILE A 144 -6.84 -0.58 -9.95
N TYR A 145 -6.07 0.45 -10.26
CA TYR A 145 -4.79 0.30 -10.93
C TYR A 145 -3.67 0.35 -9.89
N VAL A 146 -2.80 -0.66 -9.90
CA VAL A 146 -1.67 -0.78 -8.99
C VAL A 146 -0.41 -0.93 -9.81
N ASP A 147 0.58 -0.09 -9.50
CA ASP A 147 1.85 -0.02 -10.22
C ASP A 147 2.98 -0.53 -9.32
N HIS A 148 3.64 -1.57 -9.76
CA HIS A 148 4.85 -2.09 -9.12
C HIS A 148 6.07 -1.61 -9.89
N ASN A 149 6.91 -0.82 -9.22
CA ASN A 149 8.14 -0.29 -9.79
C ASN A 149 9.34 -0.78 -8.97
N HIS A 150 10.35 -1.29 -9.65
CA HIS A 150 11.59 -1.71 -9.02
C HIS A 150 12.79 -1.45 -9.91
N PHE A 151 13.96 -1.32 -9.31
CA PHE A 151 15.20 -1.06 -10.04
C PHE A 151 16.00 -2.35 -10.24
N HIS A 152 16.62 -2.49 -11.41
CA HIS A 152 17.68 -3.46 -11.66
C HIS A 152 18.99 -2.72 -11.84
N MET A 153 20.02 -3.09 -11.08
CA MET A 153 21.35 -2.53 -11.32
C MET A 153 21.90 -3.01 -12.66
N VAL A 154 22.70 -2.17 -13.33
CA VAL A 154 23.32 -2.49 -14.62
C VAL A 154 24.82 -2.25 -14.57
N GLY A 155 25.58 -3.24 -15.05
CA GLY A 155 27.04 -3.21 -15.08
C GLY A 155 27.65 -3.88 -13.85
N ASP A 156 28.98 -3.95 -13.84
CA ASP A 156 29.77 -4.52 -12.75
C ASP A 156 29.90 -3.47 -11.63
N VAL A 157 28.80 -3.27 -10.90
CA VAL A 157 28.74 -2.28 -9.81
C VAL A 157 29.19 -2.99 -8.52
N ASP A 158 30.36 -2.63 -8.02
CA ASP A 158 30.83 -3.09 -6.69
C ASP A 158 29.96 -2.44 -5.61
N SER A 159 29.00 -3.20 -5.11
CA SER A 159 28.08 -2.78 -4.06
C SER A 159 28.71 -2.79 -2.66
N GLY A 160 29.98 -3.19 -2.55
CA GLY A 160 30.70 -3.33 -1.29
C GLY A 160 30.24 -4.55 -0.50
N ALA A 161 31.08 -5.00 0.43
CA ALA A 161 30.88 -6.23 1.21
C ALA A 161 29.66 -6.23 2.16
N SER A 162 28.93 -5.12 2.26
CA SER A 162 27.79 -4.93 3.16
C SER A 162 26.46 -4.69 2.43
N ALA A 163 26.41 -4.82 1.10
CA ALA A 163 25.15 -4.67 0.38
C ALA A 163 24.21 -5.87 0.62
N PRO A 164 22.89 -5.63 0.86
CA PRO A 164 21.92 -6.67 1.21
C PRO A 164 21.38 -7.47 0.01
N PHE A 165 22.05 -7.43 -1.15
CA PHE A 165 21.62 -8.07 -2.39
C PHE A 165 22.73 -8.93 -2.99
#